data_AF-A0A7W1PDW5-F1
#
_entry.id   AF-A0A7W1PDW5-F1
#
_cell.length_a   1.000
_cell.length_b   1.000
_cell.length_c   1.000
_cell.angle_alpha   90.00
_cell.angle_beta   90.00
_cell.angle_gamma   90.00
#
_symmetry.space_group_name_H-M   'P 1'
#
loop_
_entity.id
_entity.type
_entity.pdbx_description
1 polymer ?
#
loop_
_entity_poly.entity_id
_entity_poly.type
_entity_poly.pdbx_seq_one_letter_code
_entity_poly.pdbx_strand_id
1 'polypeptide(L)'
;MAASKPRGKSPRRPGRVSEAVARKNMDMDIRKLAAARRILGTETDTETVDQAIDLVVYRAEVIGSLDRLAAVGGLTEVFPDGGAPQHVRRTRRPR
;
A
#
# COMPACT_ATOMS: atom_id res chain seq x y z
N MET A 1 -21.09 -57.06 4.08
CA MET A 1 -19.88 -56.22 4.00
C MET A 1 -20.10 -55.17 2.92
N ALA A 2 -20.42 -53.93 3.30
CA ALA A 2 -20.79 -52.86 2.36
C ALA A 2 -19.55 -52.07 1.94
N ALA A 3 -19.33 -51.95 0.63
CA ALA A 3 -18.20 -51.26 0.04
C ALA A 3 -18.27 -49.74 0.26
N SER A 4 -17.18 -49.15 0.77
CA SER A 4 -17.03 -47.70 0.91
C SER A 4 -16.84 -47.04 -0.45
N LYS A 5 -17.74 -46.13 -0.83
CA LYS A 5 -17.57 -45.27 -2.02
C LYS A 5 -16.44 -44.26 -1.77
N PRO A 6 -15.54 -44.01 -2.75
CA PRO A 6 -14.52 -42.99 -2.60
C PRO A 6 -15.15 -41.59 -2.64
N ARG A 7 -14.75 -40.73 -1.69
CA ARG A 7 -15.15 -39.32 -1.63
C ARG A 7 -14.61 -38.61 -2.87
N GLY A 8 -15.50 -38.25 -3.79
CA GLY A 8 -15.18 -37.49 -4.98
C GLY A 8 -14.56 -36.13 -4.62
N LYS A 9 -13.42 -35.83 -5.24
CA LYS A 9 -12.76 -34.51 -5.19
C LYS A 9 -13.68 -33.51 -5.88
N SER A 10 -14.30 -32.60 -5.14
CA SER A 10 -15.09 -31.53 -5.75
C SER A 10 -14.21 -30.68 -6.67
N PRO A 11 -14.66 -30.35 -7.90
CA PRO A 11 -13.87 -29.52 -8.80
C PRO A 11 -13.71 -28.12 -8.19
N ARG A 12 -12.45 -27.71 -7.99
CA ARG A 12 -12.12 -26.35 -7.59
C ARG A 12 -12.62 -25.42 -8.69
N ARG A 13 -13.59 -24.55 -8.38
CA ARG A 13 -14.03 -23.49 -9.29
C ARG A 13 -12.79 -22.67 -9.69
N PRO A 14 -12.51 -22.47 -10.98
CA PRO A 14 -11.43 -21.58 -11.39
C PRO A 14 -11.80 -20.17 -10.94
N GLY A 15 -11.13 -19.69 -9.90
CA GLY A 15 -11.24 -18.31 -9.48
C GLY A 15 -10.83 -17.43 -10.65
N ARG A 16 -11.67 -16.44 -10.99
CA ARG A 16 -11.37 -15.43 -12.00
C ARG A 16 -10.16 -14.62 -11.50
N VAL A 17 -8.97 -15.05 -11.90
CA VAL A 17 -7.74 -14.28 -11.71
C VAL A 17 -7.79 -13.17 -12.75
N SER A 18 -7.95 -11.93 -12.31
CA SER A 18 -7.61 -10.78 -13.16
C SER A 18 -6.14 -10.93 -13.57
N GLU A 19 -5.84 -10.76 -14.86
CA GLU A 19 -4.58 -11.18 -15.50
C GLU A 19 -3.28 -10.61 -14.91
N ALA A 20 -3.34 -9.65 -13.98
CA ALA A 20 -2.16 -9.00 -13.39
C ALA A 20 -1.91 -9.33 -11.90
N VAL A 21 -2.68 -10.22 -11.26
CA VAL A 21 -2.50 -10.51 -9.82
C VAL A 21 -1.56 -11.70 -9.61
N ALA A 22 -0.37 -11.43 -9.07
CA ALA A 22 0.60 -12.45 -8.69
C ALA A 22 0.78 -12.51 -7.17
N ARG A 23 0.66 -13.70 -6.56
CA ARG A 23 0.97 -13.89 -5.14
C ARG A 23 2.45 -13.62 -4.88
N LYS A 24 2.73 -12.81 -3.86
CA LYS A 24 4.07 -12.59 -3.31
C LYS A 24 4.08 -13.01 -1.85
N ASN A 25 5.09 -13.78 -1.44
CA ASN A 25 5.30 -14.16 -0.04
C ASN A 25 6.41 -13.27 0.52
N MET A 26 6.16 -12.59 1.64
CA MET A 26 7.13 -11.69 2.29
C MET A 26 6.88 -11.62 3.79
N ASP A 27 7.95 -11.42 4.56
CA ASP A 27 7.87 -11.11 5.98
C ASP A 27 7.54 -9.61 6.15
N MET A 28 6.55 -9.31 6.99
CA MET A 28 6.09 -7.95 7.22
C MET A 28 5.87 -7.69 8.71
N ASP A 29 6.16 -6.47 9.15
CA ASP A 29 5.87 -6.03 10.51
C ASP A 29 4.35 -5.87 10.71
N ILE A 30 3.77 -6.76 11.52
CA ILE A 30 2.34 -6.80 11.85
C ILE A 30 1.86 -5.45 12.41
N ARG A 31 2.72 -4.71 13.13
CA ARG A 31 2.35 -3.42 13.73
C ARG A 31 2.17 -2.35 12.66
N LYS A 32 3.02 -2.35 11.63
CA LYS A 32 2.91 -1.43 10.49
C LYS A 32 1.66 -1.72 9.69
N LEU A 33 1.38 -3.00 9.44
CA LEU A 33 0.20 -3.41 8.68
C LEU A 33 -1.10 -3.08 9.42
N ALA A 34 -1.13 -3.26 10.75
CA ALA A 34 -2.25 -2.84 11.57
C ALA A 34 -2.45 -1.31 11.58
N ALA A 35 -1.37 -0.53 11.60
CA ALA A 35 -1.46 0.92 11.50
C ALA A 35 -1.98 1.35 10.12
N ALA A 36 -1.46 0.75 9.05
CA ALA A 36 -1.89 1.01 7.68
C ALA A 36 -3.39 0.67 7.48
N ARG A 37 -3.86 -0.49 7.96
CA ARG A 37 -5.28 -0.86 7.94
C ARG A 37 -6.18 0.20 8.57
N ARG A 38 -5.79 0.74 9.73
CA ARG A 38 -6.57 1.79 10.41
C ARG A 38 -6.57 3.12 9.65
N ILE A 39 -5.45 3.48 9.04
CA ILE A 39 -5.31 4.73 8.29
C ILE A 39 -6.11 4.65 6.98
N LEU A 40 -6.04 3.51 6.29
CA LEU A 40 -6.66 3.31 4.98
C LEU A 40 -8.12 2.80 5.08
N GLY A 41 -8.55 2.31 6.23
CA GLY A 41 -9.92 1.80 6.44
C GLY A 41 -10.19 0.47 5.75
N THR A 42 -9.14 -0.32 5.46
CA THR A 42 -9.21 -1.56 4.69
C THR A 42 -9.56 -2.77 5.56
N GLU A 43 -10.23 -3.75 4.95
CA GLU A 43 -10.67 -4.97 5.65
C GLU A 43 -9.57 -6.03 5.69
N THR A 44 -8.75 -6.09 4.64
CA THR A 44 -7.74 -7.15 4.48
C THR A 44 -6.33 -6.63 4.31
N ASP A 45 -5.36 -7.45 4.69
CA ASP A 45 -3.93 -7.17 4.59
C ASP A 45 -3.51 -6.94 3.13
N THR A 46 -4.04 -7.76 2.22
CA THR A 46 -3.80 -7.64 0.78
C THR A 46 -4.30 -6.31 0.25
N GLU A 47 -5.54 -5.94 0.56
CA GLU A 47 -6.14 -4.67 0.16
C GLU A 47 -5.37 -3.48 0.73
N THR A 48 -4.89 -3.59 1.97
CA THR A 48 -4.08 -2.56 2.62
C THR A 48 -2.78 -2.31 1.86
N VAL A 49 -2.09 -3.39 1.48
CA VAL A 49 -0.82 -3.30 0.76
C VAL A 49 -1.05 -2.75 -0.65
N ASP A 50 -2.10 -3.20 -1.33
CA ASP A 50 -2.49 -2.75 -2.66
C ASP A 50 -2.77 -1.24 -2.67
N GLN A 51 -3.68 -0.77 -1.80
CA GLN A 51 -4.00 0.66 -1.68
C GLN A 51 -2.82 1.52 -1.22
N ALA A 52 -1.95 0.97 -0.35
CA ALA A 52 -0.75 1.70 0.07
C ALA A 52 0.23 1.90 -1.09
N ILE A 53 0.37 0.91 -1.98
CA ILE A 53 1.20 1.03 -3.18
C ILE A 53 0.61 2.06 -4.14
N ASP A 54 -0.70 1.98 -4.40
CA ASP A 54 -1.41 2.95 -5.24
C ASP A 54 -1.24 4.38 -4.73
N LEU A 55 -1.37 4.59 -3.41
CA LEU A 55 -1.19 5.91 -2.79
C LEU A 55 0.22 6.45 -3.01
N VAL A 56 1.25 5.60 -2.95
CA VAL A 56 2.65 6.01 -3.19
C VAL A 56 2.88 6.37 -4.65
N VAL A 57 2.34 5.58 -5.58
CA VAL A 57 2.41 5.89 -7.02
C VAL A 57 1.70 7.21 -7.32
N TYR A 58 0.46 7.36 -6.84
CA TYR A 58 -0.32 8.58 -6.98
C TYR A 58 0.42 9.80 -6.41
N ARG A 59 1.02 9.67 -5.21
CA ARG A 59 1.79 10.75 -4.60
C ARG A 59 2.96 11.18 -5.48
N ALA A 60 3.67 10.23 -6.10
CA ALA A 60 4.79 10.54 -6.99
C ALA A 60 4.30 11.28 -8.25
N GLU A 61 3.17 10.87 -8.83
CA GLU A 61 2.55 11.53 -9.98
C GLU A 61 2.10 12.96 -9.67
N VAL A 62 1.47 13.17 -8.51
CA VAL A 62 1.05 14.50 -8.05
C VAL A 62 2.25 15.41 -7.89
N ILE A 63 3.29 14.97 -7.17
CA ILE A 63 4.51 15.78 -6.97
C ILE A 63 5.14 16.13 -8.32
N GLY A 64 5.35 15.15 -9.19
CA GLY A 64 5.93 15.40 -10.52
C GLY A 64 5.04 16.28 -11.41
N SER A 65 3.73 16.32 -11.18
CA SER A 65 2.82 17.23 -11.90
C SER A 65 2.86 18.64 -11.33
N LEU A 66 3.00 18.80 -10.02
CA LEU A 66 3.24 20.09 -9.37
C LEU A 66 4.58 20.69 -9.79
N ASP A 67 5.65 19.88 -9.87
CA ASP A 67 6.96 20.32 -10.34
C ASP A 67 6.88 20.84 -11.79
N ARG A 68 6.16 20.13 -12.66
CA ARG A 68 5.92 20.57 -14.04
C ARG A 68 5.11 21.86 -14.10
N LEU A 69 4.11 22.01 -13.23
CA LEU A 69 3.29 23.22 -13.16
C LEU A 69 4.10 24.42 -12.64
N ALA A 70 4.98 24.22 -11.67
CA ALA A 70 5.92 25.24 -11.19
C ALA A 70 6.88 25.67 -12.31
N ALA A 71 7.41 24.72 -13.10
CA ALA A 71 8.35 25.00 -14.18
C ALA A 71 7.77 25.89 -15.29
N VAL A 72 6.45 25.85 -15.51
CA VAL A 72 5.75 26.72 -16.47
C VAL A 72 5.23 28.02 -15.84
N GLY A 73 5.58 28.30 -14.58
CA GLY A 73 5.16 29.51 -13.85
C GLY A 73 3.70 29.48 -13.38
N GLY A 74 3.07 28.30 -13.34
CA GLY A 74 1.65 28.13 -13.00
C GLY A 74 1.36 28.03 -11.49
N LEU A 75 2.39 28.09 -10.63
CA LEU A 75 2.25 28.04 -9.18
C LEU A 75 2.84 29.29 -8.54
N THR A 76 2.13 29.85 -7.57
CA THR A 76 2.63 30.92 -6.70
C THR A 76 3.22 30.29 -5.45
N GLU A 77 4.47 30.63 -5.11
CA GLU A 77 5.08 30.23 -3.85
C GLU A 77 4.37 30.95 -2.69
N VAL A 78 3.70 30.18 -1.83
CA VAL A 78 3.02 30.70 -0.63
C VAL A 78 3.94 30.70 0.59
N PHE A 79 4.99 29.86 0.58
CA PHE A 79 5.95 29.70 1.67
C PHE A 79 7.38 29.91 1.17
N PRO A 80 7.89 31.16 1.16
CA PRO A 80 9.21 31.48 0.62
C PRO A 80 10.36 30.85 1.41
N ASP A 81 10.12 30.45 2.66
CA ASP A 81 11.14 29.90 3.56
C ASP A 81 11.29 28.37 3.46
N GLY A 82 10.66 27.74 2.46
CA GLY A 82 10.89 26.33 2.12
C GLY A 82 10.29 25.30 3.09
N GLY A 83 9.33 25.70 3.95
CA GLY A 83 8.50 24.79 4.75
C GLY A 83 9.26 23.63 5.38
N ALA A 84 10.18 23.93 6.30
CA ALA A 84 11.07 22.92 6.89
C ALA A 84 10.29 21.70 7.42
N PRO A 85 10.66 20.46 7.04
CA PRO A 85 9.98 19.26 7.52
C PRO A 85 10.13 19.16 9.04
N GLN A 86 9.01 19.21 9.76
CA GLN A 86 8.94 19.08 11.22
C GLN A 86 9.17 17.64 11.71
N HIS A 87 10.03 16.85 11.05
CA HIS A 87 10.41 15.55 11.59
C HIS A 87 11.41 15.73 12.73
N VAL A 88 10.82 15.87 13.92
CA VAL A 88 11.46 15.85 15.23
C VAL A 88 12.50 14.74 15.29
N ARG A 89 13.76 15.14 15.44
CA ARG A 89 14.87 14.26 15.81
C ARG A 89 14.48 13.49 17.06
N ARG A 90 14.12 12.22 16.93
CA ARG A 90 14.14 11.30 18.07
C ARG A 90 15.59 11.02 18.41
N THR A 91 16.16 11.88 19.27
CA THR A 91 17.41 11.61 19.96
C THR A 91 17.27 10.30 20.72
N ARG A 92 17.96 9.25 20.26
CA ARG A 92 18.25 8.08 21.09
C ARG A 92 19.11 8.57 22.26
N ARG A 93 18.56 8.55 23.47
CA ARG A 93 19.36 8.61 24.71
C ARG A 93 20.27 7.39 24.75
N PRO A 94 21.59 7.52 24.93
CA PRO A 94 22.43 6.39 25.33
C PRO A 94 22.12 6.02 26.79
N ARG A 95 22.33 4.74 27.10
CA ARG A 95 22.09 4.10 28.40
C ARG A 95 22.98 4.64 29.50
#